data_AF-A0A3N5DRP3-F1
#
_entry.id   AF-A0A3N5DRP3-F1
#
_cell.length_a   1.000
_cell.length_b   1.000
_cell.length_c   1.000
_cell.angle_alpha   90.00
_cell.angle_beta   90.00
_cell.angle_gamma   90.00
#
_symmetry.space_group_name_H-M   'P 1'
#
loop_
_entity.id
_entity.type
_entity.pdbx_description
1 polymer ?
#
loop_
_entity_poly.entity_id
_entity_poly.type
_entity_poly.pdbx_seq_one_letter_code
_entity_poly.pdbx_strand_id
1 'polypeptide(L)'
;MDYRIPLACVLIAGGAVGLAVPMFALEDGLASTTVEPSPTASPDAMLAALGDGQVRWNEEFTLQRQVDGHFYAEVSIDGVPSRMLVDTGASIVALTGEDASAAGIYWDDHAIAPVAQGASGPVFGVPVMLPRVSLGAFEATDVDAIVVPDGLAISLLGQSFLSTVDRVEIADDRMILGQ
;
A
#
# COMPACT_ATOMS: atom_id res chain seq x y z
N MET A 1 9.88 -34.56 38.34
CA MET A 1 9.80 -33.60 37.22
C MET A 1 8.96 -34.29 36.16
N ASP A 2 7.67 -34.02 36.20
CA ASP A 2 6.66 -34.73 35.44
C ASP A 2 6.53 -34.10 34.05
N TYR A 3 6.89 -34.87 33.02
CA TYR A 3 6.70 -34.49 31.62
C TYR A 3 5.25 -34.75 31.23
N ARG A 4 4.48 -33.68 30.99
CA ARG A 4 3.15 -33.77 30.37
C ARG A 4 3.23 -33.18 28.97
N ILE A 5 3.22 -34.05 27.96
CA ILE A 5 3.06 -33.71 26.55
C ILE A 5 1.56 -33.65 26.24
N PRO A 6 0.99 -32.56 25.72
CA PRO A 6 -0.31 -32.60 25.08
C PRO A 6 -0.17 -32.98 23.59
N LEU A 7 -0.55 -34.21 23.30
CA LEU A 7 -0.93 -34.76 22.00
C LEU A 7 -2.40 -34.38 21.71
N ALA A 8 -2.73 -34.02 20.46
CA ALA A 8 -4.06 -33.89 19.81
C ALA A 8 -4.31 -32.47 19.25
N CYS A 9 -4.78 -32.22 18.02
CA CYS A 9 -5.30 -33.07 16.95
C CYS A 9 -5.08 -32.36 15.61
N VAL A 10 -4.44 -33.05 14.68
CA VAL A 10 -4.42 -32.72 13.25
C VAL A 10 -5.75 -33.20 12.66
N LEU A 11 -6.55 -32.29 12.11
CA LEU A 11 -7.69 -32.63 11.26
C LEU A 11 -7.31 -32.38 9.80
N ILE A 12 -6.88 -33.45 9.14
CA ILE A 12 -6.83 -33.55 7.68
C ILE A 12 -8.22 -33.99 7.23
N ALA A 13 -8.94 -33.13 6.51
CA ALA A 13 -10.07 -33.53 5.71
C ALA A 13 -9.61 -33.65 4.25
N GLY A 14 -9.63 -34.87 3.73
CA GLY A 14 -9.39 -35.17 2.32
C GLY A 14 -10.67 -35.56 1.58
N GLY A 15 -10.60 -35.48 0.25
CA GLY A 15 -11.57 -36.03 -0.72
C GLY A 15 -12.58 -34.98 -1.22
N ALA A 16 -12.84 -34.79 -2.51
CA ALA A 16 -12.70 -35.69 -3.64
C ALA A 16 -12.53 -34.94 -4.99
N VAL A 17 -11.81 -35.62 -5.88
CA VAL A 17 -11.64 -35.35 -7.31
C VAL A 17 -12.97 -35.49 -8.05
N GLY A 18 -13.25 -34.58 -8.99
CA GLY A 18 -14.36 -34.67 -9.94
C GLY A 18 -14.02 -33.96 -11.24
N LEU A 19 -13.22 -34.62 -12.08
CA LEU A 19 -12.90 -34.20 -13.44
C LEU A 19 -13.92 -34.84 -14.38
N ALA A 20 -14.75 -34.02 -15.03
CA ALA A 20 -15.64 -34.47 -16.10
C ALA A 20 -15.74 -33.38 -17.16
N VAL A 21 -15.01 -33.57 -18.26
CA VAL A 21 -15.11 -32.80 -19.51
C VAL A 21 -16.07 -33.55 -20.42
N PRO A 22 -17.16 -32.95 -20.93
CA PRO A 22 -17.81 -33.44 -22.13
C PRO A 22 -17.17 -32.80 -23.36
N MET A 23 -16.78 -33.68 -24.28
CA MET A 23 -16.18 -33.45 -25.59
C MET A 23 -17.28 -33.57 -26.66
N PHE A 24 -17.14 -32.81 -27.76
CA PHE A 24 -17.96 -32.80 -28.99
C PHE A 24 -19.30 -32.03 -28.88
N ALA A 25 -19.69 -31.17 -29.83
CA ALA A 25 -19.46 -31.20 -31.28
C ALA A 25 -19.21 -29.81 -31.90
N LEU A 26 -18.42 -29.80 -32.97
CA LEU A 26 -18.33 -28.73 -33.97
C LEU A 26 -19.46 -28.96 -34.98
N GLU A 27 -20.34 -27.97 -35.15
CA GLU A 27 -21.26 -27.91 -36.28
C GLU A 27 -20.86 -26.75 -37.19
N ASP A 28 -20.33 -27.11 -38.36
CA ASP A 28 -20.18 -26.24 -39.52
C ASP A 28 -21.56 -25.93 -40.10
N GLY A 29 -21.90 -24.64 -40.15
CA GLY A 29 -23.14 -24.15 -40.74
C GLY A 29 -22.94 -22.82 -41.44
N LEU A 30 -22.29 -22.85 -42.60
CA LEU A 30 -22.24 -21.73 -43.54
C LEU A 30 -23.65 -21.43 -44.08
N ALA A 31 -24.17 -20.25 -43.77
CA ALA A 31 -25.23 -19.63 -44.57
C ALA A 31 -25.01 -18.11 -44.62
N SER A 32 -24.53 -17.64 -45.77
CA SER A 32 -24.52 -16.23 -46.15
C SER A 32 -25.94 -15.67 -46.20
N THR A 33 -26.12 -14.47 -45.64
CA THR A 33 -27.02 -13.46 -46.20
C THR A 33 -26.27 -12.12 -46.23
N THR A 34 -26.54 -11.37 -47.29
CA THR A 34 -25.76 -10.30 -47.90
C THR A 34 -26.38 -8.92 -47.58
N VAL A 35 -25.51 -7.93 -47.26
CA VAL A 35 -25.60 -6.44 -47.46
C VAL A 35 -26.52 -5.61 -46.52
N GLU A 36 -25.97 -4.88 -45.52
CA GLU A 36 -25.45 -3.47 -45.43
C GLU A 36 -26.55 -2.38 -45.20
N PRO A 37 -26.30 -1.18 -44.62
CA PRO A 37 -25.04 -0.55 -44.19
C PRO A 37 -25.03 0.05 -42.74
N SER A 38 -23.82 0.46 -42.35
CA SER A 38 -23.37 1.31 -41.23
C SER A 38 -24.41 2.16 -40.47
N PRO A 39 -24.43 2.14 -39.13
CA PRO A 39 -25.01 3.23 -38.37
C PRO A 39 -24.08 4.43 -38.48
N THR A 40 -24.52 5.46 -39.21
CA THR A 40 -24.05 6.84 -38.96
C THR A 40 -24.29 7.10 -37.48
N ALA A 41 -23.23 7.02 -36.67
CA ALA A 41 -23.28 7.42 -35.28
C ALA A 41 -23.66 8.90 -35.27
N SER A 42 -24.91 9.17 -34.87
CA SER A 42 -25.39 10.50 -34.55
C SER A 42 -24.39 11.15 -33.58
N PRO A 43 -24.16 12.48 -33.63
CA PRO A 43 -23.37 13.17 -32.61
C PRO A 43 -23.81 12.81 -31.18
N ASP A 44 -25.11 12.57 -30.98
CA ASP A 44 -25.69 12.10 -29.71
C ASP A 44 -25.27 10.67 -29.32
N ALA A 45 -25.05 9.77 -30.30
CA ALA A 45 -24.57 8.41 -30.04
C ALA A 45 -23.07 8.40 -29.71
N MET A 46 -22.28 9.32 -30.29
CA MET A 46 -20.89 9.52 -29.89
C MET A 46 -20.77 10.21 -28.53
N LEU A 47 -21.69 11.12 -28.19
CA LEU A 47 -21.78 11.75 -26.86
C LEU A 47 -22.24 10.76 -25.78
N ALA A 48 -23.12 9.80 -26.12
CA ALA A 48 -23.51 8.71 -25.23
C ALA A 48 -22.38 7.67 -25.02
N ALA A 49 -21.55 7.41 -26.05
CA ALA A 49 -20.37 6.56 -25.91
C ALA A 49 -19.24 7.22 -25.09
N LEU A 50 -19.30 8.53 -24.85
CA LEU A 50 -18.43 9.27 -23.93
C LEU A 50 -19.02 9.38 -22.51
N GLY A 51 -20.20 8.80 -22.26
CA GLY A 51 -20.94 8.94 -21.02
C GLY A 51 -21.28 7.59 -20.39
N ASP A 52 -20.26 6.88 -19.92
CA ASP A 52 -20.28 6.05 -18.69
C ASP A 52 -18.96 5.33 -18.42
N GLY A 53 -17.91 5.65 -19.17
CA GLY A 53 -16.55 5.33 -18.76
C GLY A 53 -16.10 6.29 -17.67
N GLN A 54 -16.56 6.12 -16.44
CA GLN A 54 -15.70 6.49 -15.31
C GLN A 54 -14.46 5.61 -15.41
N VAL A 55 -13.50 6.01 -16.25
CA VAL A 55 -12.10 5.65 -16.03
C VAL A 55 -11.73 6.39 -14.76
N ARG A 56 -12.08 5.80 -13.60
CA ARG A 56 -11.29 6.01 -12.41
C ARG A 56 -9.94 5.44 -12.80
N TRP A 57 -9.01 6.30 -13.20
CA TRP A 57 -7.61 5.95 -13.13
C TRP A 57 -7.40 5.65 -11.65
N ASN A 58 -7.45 4.37 -11.29
CA ASN A 58 -7.04 3.95 -9.97
C ASN A 58 -5.56 4.29 -9.92
N GLU A 59 -5.25 5.42 -9.28
CA GLU A 59 -3.87 5.82 -9.07
C GLU A 59 -3.25 4.73 -8.20
N GLU A 60 -2.41 3.93 -8.85
CA GLU A 60 -1.70 2.82 -8.23
C GLU A 60 -0.22 3.20 -8.15
N PHE A 61 0.35 3.08 -6.97
CA PHE A 61 1.77 3.25 -6.75
C PHE A 61 2.37 1.93 -6.28
N THR A 62 3.28 1.39 -7.09
CA THR A 62 3.90 0.08 -6.83
C THR A 62 5.33 0.25 -6.34
N LEU A 63 5.62 -0.31 -5.16
CA LEU A 63 6.95 -0.46 -4.61
C LEU A 63 7.49 -1.86 -4.86
N GLN A 64 8.76 -1.97 -5.21
CA GLN A 64 9.46 -3.25 -5.35
C GLN A 64 10.17 -3.59 -4.04
N ARG A 65 10.05 -4.85 -3.63
CA ARG A 65 10.79 -5.39 -2.49
C ARG A 65 12.28 -5.28 -2.76
N GLN A 66 13.01 -4.75 -1.78
CA GLN A 66 14.47 -4.67 -1.85
C GLN A 66 15.11 -6.00 -1.40
N VAL A 67 16.42 -6.12 -1.61
CA VAL A 67 17.18 -7.36 -1.36
C VAL A 67 17.15 -7.77 0.13
N ASP A 68 16.98 -6.82 1.04
CA ASP A 68 16.80 -7.05 2.47
C ASP A 68 15.40 -7.54 2.86
N GLY A 69 14.48 -7.63 1.89
CA GLY A 69 13.11 -8.09 2.08
C GLY A 69 12.12 -6.98 2.41
N HIS A 70 12.56 -5.72 2.50
CA HIS A 70 11.73 -4.58 2.90
C HIS A 70 11.23 -3.75 1.71
N PHE A 71 10.23 -2.91 1.97
CA PHE A 71 9.73 -1.92 1.01
C PHE A 71 10.17 -0.53 1.45
N TYR A 72 10.72 0.24 0.52
CA TYR A 72 11.13 1.62 0.76
C TYR A 72 10.37 2.55 -0.17
N ALA A 73 9.93 3.68 0.36
CA ALA A 73 9.22 4.70 -0.39
C ALA A 73 10.05 5.98 -0.41
N GLU A 74 10.12 6.64 -1.57
CA GLU A 74 10.60 8.01 -1.68
C GLU A 74 9.42 8.94 -1.40
N VAL A 75 9.36 9.43 -0.16
CA VAL A 75 8.28 10.28 0.35
C VAL A 75 8.73 11.73 0.31
N SER A 76 7.81 12.66 0.11
CA SER A 76 8.08 14.09 0.23
C SER A 76 7.45 14.63 1.51
N ILE A 77 8.25 15.24 2.37
CA ILE A 77 7.80 15.94 3.59
C ILE A 77 7.95 17.44 3.33
N ASP A 78 6.82 18.13 3.19
CA ASP A 78 6.76 19.55 2.80
C ASP A 78 7.65 19.91 1.58
N GLY A 79 7.69 19.02 0.59
CA GLY A 79 8.49 19.20 -0.63
C GLY A 79 9.92 18.67 -0.56
N VAL A 80 10.39 18.23 0.61
CA VAL A 80 11.73 17.65 0.80
C VAL A 80 11.66 16.12 0.68
N PRO A 81 12.41 15.50 -0.25
CA PRO A 81 12.42 14.04 -0.38
C PRO A 81 13.10 13.38 0.82
N SER A 82 12.51 12.31 1.32
CA SER A 82 13.04 11.44 2.36
C SER A 82 12.71 9.99 2.03
N ARG A 83 13.73 9.13 2.05
CA ARG A 83 13.58 7.70 1.83
C ARG A 83 13.17 7.02 3.13
N MET A 84 11.98 6.42 3.14
CA MET A 84 11.42 5.80 4.33
C MET A 84 11.22 4.30 4.15
N LEU A 85 11.41 3.54 5.22
CA LEU A 85 10.95 2.15 5.32
C LEU A 85 9.43 2.15 5.51
N VAL A 86 8.70 1.38 4.69
CA VAL A 86 7.27 1.19 4.91
C VAL A 86 7.07 0.23 6.09
N ASP A 87 6.49 0.74 7.18
CA ASP A 87 6.27 -0.03 8.40
C ASP A 87 4.77 -0.04 8.77
N THR A 88 4.08 -1.10 8.35
CA THR A 88 2.66 -1.28 8.68
C THR A 88 2.41 -1.50 10.17
N GLY A 89 3.44 -1.82 10.96
CA GLY A 89 3.38 -2.02 12.41
C GLY A 89 3.59 -0.72 13.21
N ALA A 90 4.13 0.33 12.60
CA ALA A 90 4.28 1.63 13.24
C ALA A 90 2.95 2.40 13.21
N SER A 91 2.46 2.84 14.37
CA SER A 91 1.19 3.59 14.45
C SER A 91 1.29 5.00 13.86
N ILE A 92 2.47 5.60 13.88
CA ILE A 92 2.72 6.96 13.38
C ILE A 92 4.01 6.99 12.56
N VAL A 93 4.17 8.01 11.73
CA VAL A 93 5.43 8.30 11.03
C VAL A 93 6.53 8.58 12.06
N ALA A 94 7.71 7.98 11.88
CA ALA A 94 8.87 8.22 12.71
C ALA A 94 10.02 8.75 11.84
N LEU A 95 10.53 9.92 12.16
CA LEU A 95 11.64 10.56 11.47
C LEU A 95 12.94 10.33 12.23
N THR A 96 14.01 10.05 11.50
CA THR A 96 15.36 10.23 12.05
C THR A 96 15.60 11.72 12.32
N GLY A 97 16.54 12.04 13.21
CA GLY A 97 16.96 13.43 13.40
C GLY A 97 17.53 14.06 12.12
N GLU A 98 18.22 13.27 11.30
CA GLU A 98 18.77 13.72 10.02
C GLU A 98 17.67 14.10 9.02
N ASP A 99 16.69 13.23 8.80
CA ASP A 99 15.56 13.49 7.89
C ASP A 99 14.69 14.65 8.38
N ALA A 100 14.43 14.72 9.69
CA ALA A 100 13.70 15.84 10.29
C ALA A 100 14.43 17.17 10.05
N SER A 101 15.74 17.22 10.30
CA SER A 101 16.55 18.43 10.06
C SER A 101 16.59 18.81 8.58
N ALA A 102 16.71 17.84 7.68
CA ALA A 102 16.68 18.06 6.24
C ALA A 102 15.33 18.62 5.77
N ALA A 103 14.22 18.17 6.38
CA ALA A 103 12.88 18.69 6.14
C ALA A 103 12.60 20.03 6.86
N GLY A 104 13.58 20.63 7.55
CA GLY A 104 13.42 21.89 8.27
C GLY A 104 12.63 21.78 9.57
N ILE A 105 12.48 20.56 10.10
CA ILE A 105 11.79 20.26 11.35
C ILE A 105 12.83 20.22 12.46
N TYR A 106 12.76 21.22 13.34
CA TYR A 106 13.65 21.33 14.50
C TYR A 106 12.88 21.03 15.78
N TRP A 107 13.55 20.41 16.75
CA TRP A 107 12.99 20.04 18.04
C TRP A 107 13.84 20.60 19.19
N ASP A 108 13.28 20.60 20.39
CA ASP A 108 14.01 20.88 21.63
C ASP A 108 14.51 19.56 22.22
N ASP A 109 15.83 19.42 22.39
CA ASP A 109 16.42 18.22 23.00
C ASP A 109 15.96 18.01 24.45
N HIS A 110 15.54 19.08 25.15
CA HIS A 110 14.95 18.96 26.48
C HIS A 110 13.52 18.40 26.48
N ALA A 111 12.86 18.35 25.32
CA ALA A 111 11.52 17.77 25.17
C ALA A 111 11.54 16.27 24.84
N ILE A 112 12.72 15.67 24.65
CA ILE A 112 12.86 14.24 24.36
C ILE A 112 12.31 13.42 25.54
N ALA A 113 11.31 12.61 25.25
CA ALA A 113 10.60 11.81 26.23
C ALA A 113 10.24 10.43 25.62
N PRO A 114 9.89 9.42 26.43
CA PRO A 114 9.32 8.18 25.91
C PRO A 114 7.97 8.48 25.26
N VAL A 115 7.89 8.32 23.93
CA VAL A 115 6.71 8.68 23.11
C VAL A 115 6.00 7.46 22.52
N ALA A 116 6.71 6.34 22.40
CA ALA A 116 6.15 5.10 21.85
C ALA A 116 6.80 3.86 22.47
N GLN A 117 6.21 2.70 22.22
CA GLN A 117 6.74 1.40 22.62
C GLN A 117 7.10 0.60 21.37
N GLY A 118 8.40 0.37 21.15
CA GLY A 118 8.90 -0.49 20.09
C GLY A 118 9.16 -1.92 20.59
N ALA A 119 9.53 -2.80 19.66
CA ALA A 119 9.89 -4.19 19.96
C ALA A 119 11.11 -4.30 20.89
N SER A 120 12.07 -3.39 20.74
CA SER A 120 13.31 -3.37 21.54
C SER A 120 13.17 -2.60 22.86
N GLY A 121 12.00 -2.02 23.14
CA GLY A 121 11.78 -1.18 24.32
C GLY A 121 11.12 0.17 24.00
N PRO A 122 11.07 1.08 24.99
CA PRO A 122 10.53 2.42 24.78
C PRO A 122 11.34 3.19 23.74
N VAL A 123 10.63 3.94 22.88
CA VAL A 123 11.20 4.86 21.88
C VAL A 123 11.15 6.27 22.45
N PHE A 124 12.31 6.94 22.45
CA PHE A 124 12.45 8.31 22.92
C PHE A 124 12.46 9.27 21.73
N GLY A 125 11.68 10.34 21.82
CA GLY A 125 11.55 11.29 20.72
C GLY A 125 10.73 12.51 21.11
N VAL A 126 10.43 13.31 20.09
CA VAL A 126 9.63 14.54 20.21
C VAL A 126 8.45 14.45 19.25
N PRO A 127 7.19 14.53 19.72
CA PRO A 127 6.03 14.56 18.84
C PRO A 127 6.03 15.81 17.97
N VAL A 128 5.73 15.64 16.68
CA VAL A 128 5.61 16.73 15.71
C VAL A 128 4.42 16.45 14.79
N MET A 129 3.97 17.48 14.08
CA MET A 129 2.93 17.35 13.06
C MET A 129 3.51 17.76 11.71
N LEU A 130 3.43 16.87 10.73
CA LEU A 130 3.94 17.11 9.39
C LEU A 130 2.84 17.82 8.58
N PRO A 131 3.07 19.04 8.07
CA PRO A 131 2.01 19.79 7.38
C PRO A 131 1.50 19.07 6.12
N ARG A 132 2.43 18.46 5.38
CA ARG A 132 2.14 17.71 4.16
C ARG A 132 3.14 16.56 4.01
N VAL A 133 2.61 15.38 3.74
CA VAL A 133 3.36 14.19 3.36
C VAL A 133 2.79 13.68 2.05
N SER A 134 3.63 13.41 1.05
CA SER A 134 3.17 12.86 -0.22
C SER A 134 4.04 11.73 -0.76
N LEU A 135 3.40 10.82 -1.48
CA LEU A 135 4.00 9.66 -2.13
C LEU A 135 3.31 9.43 -3.47
N GLY A 136 3.99 9.76 -4.57
CA GLY A 136 3.36 9.74 -5.89
C GLY A 136 2.15 10.68 -5.94
N ALA A 137 0.96 10.14 -6.20
CA ALA A 137 -0.30 10.89 -6.20
C ALA A 137 -1.01 10.93 -4.83
N PHE A 138 -0.52 10.16 -3.84
CA PHE A 138 -1.07 10.17 -2.49
C PHE A 138 -0.55 11.36 -1.70
N GLU A 139 -1.45 12.12 -1.08
CA GLU A 139 -1.12 13.25 -0.22
C GLU A 139 -1.95 13.18 1.06
N ALA A 140 -1.29 13.44 2.19
CA ALA A 140 -1.92 13.63 3.49
C ALA A 140 -1.42 14.92 4.12
N THR A 141 -2.30 15.62 4.83
CA THR A 141 -1.99 16.83 5.58
C THR A 141 -2.13 16.59 7.07
N ASP A 142 -1.46 17.39 7.88
CA ASP A 142 -1.52 17.32 9.35
C ASP A 142 -1.24 15.89 9.88
N VAL A 143 -0.17 15.27 9.36
CA VAL A 143 0.19 13.89 9.68
C VAL A 143 0.93 13.83 11.01
N ASP A 144 0.39 13.08 11.96
CA ASP A 144 1.07 12.79 13.23
C ASP A 144 2.40 12.09 13.00
N ALA A 145 3.46 12.62 13.63
CA ALA A 145 4.78 12.02 13.56
C ALA A 145 5.56 12.20 14.87
N ILE A 146 6.67 11.47 14.97
CA ILE A 146 7.69 11.68 16.00
C ILE A 146 9.04 11.89 15.35
N VAL A 147 9.84 12.79 15.89
CA VAL A 147 11.27 12.83 15.61
C VAL A 147 11.97 11.96 16.65
N VAL A 148 12.79 11.04 16.19
CA VAL A 148 13.64 10.15 16.98
C VAL A 148 15.10 10.54 16.70
N PRO A 149 15.70 11.44 17.50
CA PRO A 149 17.04 11.95 17.22
C PRO A 149 18.10 10.86 17.19
N ASP A 150 17.96 9.86 18.08
CA ASP A 150 18.89 8.75 18.25
C ASP A 150 18.16 7.40 18.28
N GLY A 151 18.80 6.36 17.73
CA GLY A 151 18.34 4.96 17.84
C GLY A 151 17.41 4.49 16.72
N LEU A 152 17.01 5.37 15.80
CA LEU A 152 16.30 5.00 14.57
C LEU A 152 17.28 5.00 13.38
N ALA A 153 17.42 3.88 12.69
CA ALA A 153 18.39 3.73 11.59
C ALA A 153 17.90 4.33 10.26
N ILE A 154 16.58 4.35 10.04
CA ILE A 154 15.91 4.93 8.88
C ILE A 154 14.52 5.40 9.29
N SER A 155 14.03 6.47 8.69
CA SER A 155 12.67 6.95 8.90
C SER A 155 11.64 5.90 8.51
N LEU A 156 10.54 5.85 9.25
CA LEU A 156 9.46 4.87 9.10
C LEU A 156 8.20 5.57 8.60
N LEU A 157 7.61 5.06 7.53
CA LEU A 157 6.30 5.45 7.04
C LEU A 157 5.24 4.58 7.73
N GLY A 158 4.62 5.13 8.77
CA GLY A 158 3.65 4.43 9.61
C GLY A 158 2.19 4.72 9.24
N GLN A 159 1.27 4.20 10.07
CA GLN A 159 -0.18 4.24 9.85
C GLN A 159 -0.79 5.64 9.85
N SER A 160 -0.17 6.64 10.49
CA SER A 160 -0.66 8.04 10.39
C SER A 160 -0.64 8.58 8.96
N PHE A 161 0.19 8.00 8.07
CA PHE A 161 0.09 8.21 6.63
C PHE A 161 -0.59 7.02 5.93
N LEU A 162 -0.18 5.78 6.19
CA LEU A 162 -0.65 4.62 5.40
C LEU A 162 -2.16 4.40 5.47
N SER A 163 -2.82 4.82 6.56
CA SER A 163 -4.28 4.71 6.70
C SER A 163 -5.06 5.70 5.83
N THR A 164 -4.41 6.72 5.26
CA THR A 164 -5.02 7.64 4.30
C THR A 164 -5.02 7.07 2.88
N VAL A 165 -4.32 5.94 2.67
CA VAL A 165 -4.32 5.20 1.41
C VAL A 165 -5.46 4.16 1.47
N ASP A 166 -6.36 4.16 0.49
CA ASP A 166 -7.54 3.30 0.50
C ASP A 166 -7.21 1.80 0.47
N ARG A 167 -6.11 1.44 -0.21
CA ARG A 167 -5.66 0.06 -0.34
C ARG A 167 -4.14 -0.04 -0.23
N VAL A 168 -3.68 -0.88 0.69
CA VAL A 168 -2.29 -1.31 0.80
C VAL A 168 -2.25 -2.83 0.66
N GLU A 169 -1.67 -3.32 -0.43
CA GLU A 169 -1.58 -4.75 -0.74
C GLU A 169 -0.12 -5.18 -0.91
N ILE A 170 0.23 -6.37 -0.41
CA ILE A 170 1.53 -6.99 -0.68
C ILE A 170 1.26 -8.27 -1.47
N ALA A 171 1.79 -8.32 -2.69
CA ALA A 171 1.70 -9.46 -3.59
C ALA A 171 3.08 -9.77 -4.18
N ASP A 172 3.58 -10.98 -3.92
CA ASP A 172 4.93 -11.41 -4.29
C ASP A 172 6.01 -10.43 -3.76
N ASP A 173 6.80 -9.86 -4.66
CA ASP A 173 7.83 -8.86 -4.41
C ASP A 173 7.36 -7.43 -4.66
N ARG A 174 6.04 -7.20 -4.62
CA ARG A 174 5.44 -5.89 -4.83
C ARG A 174 4.57 -5.49 -3.64
N MET A 175 4.64 -4.21 -3.32
CA MET A 175 3.65 -3.54 -2.50
C MET A 175 2.91 -2.54 -3.37
N ILE A 176 1.59 -2.58 -3.31
CA ILE A 176 0.67 -1.82 -4.14
C ILE A 176 -0.12 -0.88 -3.23
N LEU A 177 -0.04 0.41 -3.50
CA LEU A 177 -0.82 1.46 -2.87
C LEU A 177 -1.87 1.93 -3.87
N GLY A 178 -3.15 1.93 -3.49
CA GLY A 178 -4.26 2.30 -4.36
C GLY A 178 -5.25 3.24 -3.69
N GLN A 179 -5.92 4.04 -4.53
CA GLN A 179 -7.20 4.69 -4.22
C GLN A 179 -8.42 3.78 -4.51
#